data_AF-A0A8J5EW47-F1
#
_entry.id   AF-A0A8J5EW47-F1
#
_cell.length_a   1.000
_cell.length_b   1.000
_cell.length_c   1.000
_cell.angle_alpha   90.00
_cell.angle_beta   90.00
_cell.angle_gamma   90.00
#
_symmetry.space_group_name_H-M   'P 1'
#
loop_
_entity.id
_entity.type
_entity.pdbx_description
1 polymer ?
#
loop_
_entity_poly.entity_id
_entity_poly.type
_entity_poly.pdbx_seq_one_letter_code
_entity_poly.pdbx_strand_id
1 'polypeptide(L)'
;MPSSLLHQIATFLLLLCFLRTSSAVLFSSLHQALIVTASPRPGQVLYAGVDQIRVSWALNGSLPAGTGAAYAKVKISLCYAPVSQVDRRWRKTRDDLKKDKTCPFKITTTPYASVGGSYDYAVERSIPTATYFVRAYALDSSDVEVAYGQTTDAKKTTNLFHIIGISGRHASLDIAAACFSAFSVLALTFFLVAEKRKAKQ
;
A
#
# COMPACT_ATOMS: atom_id res chain seq x y z
N MET A 1 54.55 -24.32 -0.99
CA MET A 1 53.65 -23.68 -1.98
C MET A 1 52.17 -24.15 -2.00
N PRO A 2 51.60 -24.86 -1.00
CA PRO A 2 50.15 -25.20 -1.03
C PRO A 2 49.24 -24.30 -0.16
N SER A 3 49.80 -23.55 0.80
CA SER A 3 49.01 -22.79 1.79
C SER A 3 48.34 -21.53 1.25
N SER A 4 48.95 -20.88 0.26
CA SER A 4 48.42 -19.69 -0.42
C SER A 4 47.19 -20.01 -1.29
N LEU A 5 47.15 -21.20 -1.89
CA LEU A 5 46.05 -21.64 -2.76
C LEU A 5 44.78 -21.97 -1.96
N LEU A 6 44.93 -22.60 -0.79
CA LEU A 6 43.85 -22.87 0.16
C LEU A 6 43.20 -21.60 0.72
N HIS A 7 44.01 -20.57 1.00
CA HIS A 7 43.50 -19.27 1.44
C HIS A 7 42.73 -18.54 0.32
N GLN A 8 43.23 -18.60 -0.92
CA GLN A 8 42.57 -18.01 -2.09
C GLN A 8 41.22 -18.69 -2.39
N ILE A 9 41.15 -20.01 -2.25
CA ILE A 9 39.90 -20.77 -2.43
C ILE A 9 38.89 -20.43 -1.33
N ALA A 10 39.33 -20.36 -0.07
CA ALA A 10 38.47 -20.02 1.06
C ALA A 10 37.91 -18.59 0.96
N THR A 11 38.72 -17.61 0.54
CA THR A 11 38.24 -16.23 0.32
C THR A 11 37.30 -16.13 -0.87
N PHE A 12 37.51 -16.89 -1.94
CA PHE A 12 36.61 -16.92 -3.10
C PHE A 12 35.25 -17.55 -2.76
N LEU A 13 35.24 -18.64 -1.98
CA LEU A 13 34.02 -19.26 -1.44
C LEU A 13 33.26 -18.33 -0.49
N LEU A 14 33.97 -17.59 0.38
CA LEU A 14 33.35 -16.57 1.23
C LEU A 14 32.73 -15.44 0.39
N LEU A 15 33.42 -14.99 -0.67
CA LEU A 15 32.92 -13.94 -1.57
C LEU A 15 31.66 -14.38 -2.32
N LEU A 16 31.62 -15.63 -2.80
CA LEU A 16 30.47 -16.22 -3.49
C LEU A 16 29.22 -16.31 -2.59
N CYS A 17 29.37 -16.49 -1.27
CA CYS A 17 28.25 -16.46 -0.33
C CYS A 17 27.60 -15.07 -0.19
N PHE A 18 28.28 -13.98 -0.57
CA PHE A 18 27.70 -12.63 -0.59
C PHE A 18 26.98 -12.28 -1.89
N LEU A 19 27.16 -13.06 -2.97
CA LEU A 19 26.37 -12.94 -4.20
C LEU A 19 25.01 -13.63 -4.05
N ARG A 20 24.23 -13.25 -3.03
CA ARG A 20 22.80 -13.54 -3.03
C ARG A 20 22.14 -12.53 -3.95
N THR A 21 22.10 -12.82 -5.25
CA THR A 21 21.28 -12.06 -6.19
C THR A 21 19.83 -12.21 -5.71
N SER A 22 19.25 -11.18 -5.11
CA SER A 22 17.81 -11.21 -4.86
C SER A 22 17.13 -11.09 -6.22
N SER A 23 16.74 -12.22 -6.80
CA SER A 23 15.94 -12.26 -8.02
C SER A 23 14.70 -11.40 -7.77
N ALA A 24 14.66 -10.23 -8.40
CA ALA A 24 13.55 -9.32 -8.24
C ALA A 24 12.34 -9.93 -8.95
N VAL A 25 11.26 -10.17 -8.20
CA VAL A 25 9.99 -10.61 -8.81
C VAL A 25 9.37 -9.41 -9.52
N LEU A 26 9.04 -9.60 -10.79
CA LEU A 26 8.37 -8.58 -11.59
C LEU A 26 6.86 -8.84 -11.59
N PHE A 27 6.07 -7.81 -11.33
CA PHE A 27 4.61 -7.92 -11.38
C PHE A 27 4.11 -8.35 -12.76
N SER A 28 4.75 -7.85 -13.83
CA SER A 28 4.50 -8.23 -15.22
C SER A 28 4.69 -9.73 -15.50
N SER A 29 5.52 -10.42 -14.71
CA SER A 29 5.74 -11.87 -14.83
C SER A 29 4.70 -12.71 -14.09
N LEU A 30 3.88 -12.10 -13.22
CA LEU A 30 2.87 -12.84 -12.47
C LEU A 30 1.62 -13.07 -13.31
N HIS A 31 1.05 -14.27 -13.18
CA HIS A 31 -0.23 -14.59 -13.80
C HIS A 31 -1.40 -14.21 -12.88
N GLN A 32 -2.47 -13.70 -13.48
CA GLN A 32 -3.70 -13.42 -12.75
C GLN A 32 -4.51 -14.71 -12.55
N ALA A 33 -4.23 -15.42 -11.46
CA ALA A 33 -4.83 -16.73 -11.18
C ALA A 33 -5.95 -16.71 -10.13
N LEU A 34 -6.00 -15.66 -9.31
CA LEU A 34 -6.98 -15.53 -8.22
C LEU A 34 -8.14 -14.64 -8.63
N ILE A 35 -9.36 -15.08 -8.33
CA ILE A 35 -10.55 -14.24 -8.33
C ILE A 35 -10.63 -13.57 -6.96
N VAL A 36 -10.72 -12.24 -6.92
CA VAL A 36 -10.78 -11.47 -5.67
C VAL A 36 -12.01 -10.59 -5.70
N THR A 37 -12.77 -10.61 -4.61
CA THR A 37 -13.94 -9.75 -4.40
C THR A 37 -13.81 -9.02 -3.07
N ALA A 38 -14.43 -7.84 -2.99
CA ALA A 38 -14.51 -7.07 -1.77
C ALA A 38 -15.92 -6.51 -1.62
N SER A 39 -16.41 -6.37 -0.38
CA SER A 39 -17.74 -5.84 -0.07
C SER A 39 -18.00 -4.37 -0.46
N PRO A 40 -17.01 -3.45 -0.50
CA PRO A 40 -17.28 -2.05 -0.84
C PRO A 40 -17.76 -1.91 -2.28
N ARG A 41 -18.84 -1.13 -2.46
CA ARG A 41 -19.35 -0.81 -3.80
C ARG A 41 -18.41 0.18 -4.50
N PRO A 42 -18.38 0.21 -5.84
CA PRO A 42 -17.66 1.24 -6.58
C PRO A 42 -18.06 2.64 -6.11
N GLY A 43 -17.08 3.46 -5.72
CA GLY A 43 -17.28 4.82 -5.20
C GLY A 43 -17.73 4.91 -3.74
N GLN A 44 -17.95 3.80 -3.03
CA GLN A 44 -18.31 3.82 -1.62
C GLN A 44 -17.21 4.48 -0.78
N VAL A 45 -17.63 5.26 0.21
CA VAL A 45 -16.74 5.89 1.20
C VAL A 45 -16.77 5.06 2.48
N LEU A 46 -15.59 4.78 3.01
CA LEU A 46 -15.36 4.09 4.28
C LEU A 46 -14.53 4.98 5.21
N TYR A 47 -14.76 4.87 6.51
CA TYR A 47 -14.05 5.59 7.55
C TYR A 47 -13.09 4.67 8.29
N ALA A 48 -11.81 5.06 8.29
CA ALA A 48 -10.77 4.35 9.01
C ALA A 48 -11.05 4.31 10.52
N GLY A 49 -10.93 3.12 11.12
CA GLY A 49 -11.21 2.86 12.52
C GLY A 49 -12.68 2.65 12.87
N VAL A 50 -13.59 2.67 11.88
CA VAL A 50 -15.04 2.51 12.06
C VAL A 50 -15.56 1.38 11.19
N ASP A 51 -15.31 1.46 9.88
CA ASP A 51 -15.90 0.53 8.91
C ASP A 51 -15.08 -0.75 8.71
N GLN A 52 -15.73 -1.77 8.14
CA GLN A 52 -15.10 -3.05 7.80
C GLN A 52 -15.26 -3.40 6.32
N ILE A 53 -14.31 -4.17 5.80
CA ILE A 53 -14.24 -4.68 4.44
C ILE A 53 -14.22 -6.21 4.52
N ARG A 54 -15.21 -6.88 3.91
CA ARG A 54 -15.14 -8.31 3.68
C ARG A 54 -14.41 -8.55 2.37
N VAL A 55 -13.31 -9.31 2.40
CA VAL A 55 -12.57 -9.72 1.21
C VAL A 55 -12.70 -11.21 1.05
N SER A 56 -12.97 -11.66 -0.18
CA SER A 56 -12.98 -13.09 -0.51
C SER A 56 -12.12 -13.36 -1.74
N TRP A 57 -11.45 -14.51 -1.74
CA TRP A 57 -10.57 -14.92 -2.81
C TRP A 57 -10.74 -16.40 -3.12
N ALA A 58 -10.54 -16.80 -4.36
CA ALA A 58 -10.53 -18.19 -4.79
C ALA A 58 -9.62 -18.38 -6.01
N LEU A 59 -9.16 -19.60 -6.26
CA LEU A 59 -8.51 -19.92 -7.54
C LEU A 59 -9.56 -19.84 -8.66
N ASN A 60 -9.19 -19.26 -9.80
CA ASN A 60 -10.06 -19.27 -10.97
C ASN A 60 -10.21 -20.71 -11.51
N GLY A 61 -11.42 -21.26 -11.40
CA GLY A 61 -11.73 -22.64 -11.80
C GLY A 61 -11.59 -22.93 -13.31
N SER A 62 -11.50 -21.88 -14.15
CA SER A 62 -11.25 -22.03 -15.59
C SER A 62 -9.78 -22.30 -15.93
N LEU A 63 -8.88 -22.29 -14.94
CA LEU A 63 -7.46 -22.56 -15.15
C LEU A 63 -7.16 -24.06 -15.17
N PRO A 64 -6.05 -24.48 -15.82
CA PRO A 64 -5.65 -25.88 -15.84
C PRO A 64 -5.52 -26.48 -14.44
N ALA A 65 -5.89 -27.75 -14.30
CA ALA A 65 -5.70 -28.50 -13.07
C ALA A 65 -4.22 -28.44 -12.62
N GLY A 66 -4.00 -28.23 -11.32
CA GLY A 66 -2.65 -28.12 -10.76
C GLY A 66 -2.04 -26.71 -10.79
N THR A 67 -2.72 -25.70 -11.37
CA THR A 67 -2.22 -24.30 -11.36
C THR A 67 -1.88 -23.79 -9.95
N GLY A 68 -2.66 -24.19 -8.95
CA GLY A 68 -2.45 -23.82 -7.55
C GLY A 68 -1.48 -24.70 -6.77
N ALA A 69 -0.84 -25.71 -7.39
CA ALA A 69 -0.04 -26.70 -6.66
C ALA A 69 1.20 -26.11 -5.97
N ALA A 70 1.75 -25.02 -6.52
CA ALA A 70 2.88 -24.31 -5.95
C ALA A 70 2.49 -23.29 -4.86
N TYR A 71 1.20 -23.06 -4.63
CA TYR A 71 0.74 -22.00 -3.73
C TYR A 71 0.70 -22.52 -2.29
N ALA A 72 1.46 -21.88 -1.41
CA ALA A 72 1.52 -22.19 0.02
C ALA A 72 0.67 -21.22 0.85
N LYS A 73 0.67 -19.93 0.50
CA LYS A 73 -0.05 -18.88 1.24
C LYS A 73 -0.75 -17.90 0.29
N VAL A 74 -1.73 -17.19 0.81
CA VAL A 74 -2.35 -16.04 0.15
C VAL A 74 -2.13 -14.79 1.00
N LYS A 75 -1.49 -13.77 0.43
CA LYS A 75 -1.31 -12.45 1.04
C LYS A 75 -2.29 -11.48 0.42
N ILE A 76 -3.12 -10.86 1.24
CA ILE A 76 -4.12 -9.90 0.82
C ILE A 76 -3.67 -8.52 1.25
N SER A 77 -3.71 -7.58 0.33
CA SER A 77 -3.22 -6.23 0.53
C SER A 77 -4.20 -5.19 -0.01
N LEU A 78 -4.26 -4.06 0.70
CA LEU A 78 -4.96 -2.87 0.26
C LEU A 78 -4.01 -2.00 -0.57
N CYS A 79 -4.48 -1.58 -1.74
CA CYS A 79 -3.65 -0.99 -2.79
C CYS A 79 -4.18 0.36 -3.25
N TYR A 80 -3.30 1.34 -3.43
CA TYR A 80 -3.65 2.66 -3.96
C TYR A 80 -4.06 2.58 -5.43
N ALA A 81 -5.25 3.11 -5.74
CA ALA A 81 -5.67 3.33 -7.12
C ALA A 81 -4.79 4.43 -7.79
N PRO A 82 -4.64 4.42 -9.14
CA PRO A 82 -3.79 5.38 -9.85
C PRO A 82 -4.07 6.85 -9.51
N VAL A 83 -5.34 7.22 -9.34
CA VAL A 83 -5.78 8.58 -8.93
C VAL A 83 -5.16 9.03 -7.61
N SER A 84 -4.84 8.09 -6.71
CA SER A 84 -4.23 8.37 -5.41
C SER A 84 -2.69 8.30 -5.41
N GLN A 85 -2.08 8.07 -6.57
CA GLN A 85 -0.62 8.00 -6.76
C GLN A 85 -0.02 9.27 -7.40
N VAL A 86 -0.85 10.13 -8.00
CA VAL A 86 -0.43 11.39 -8.64
C VAL A 86 0.33 12.27 -7.64
N ASP A 87 1.54 12.70 -8.01
CA ASP A 87 2.47 13.50 -7.18
C ASP A 87 2.85 12.88 -5.82
N ARG A 88 2.60 11.57 -5.63
CA ARG A 88 2.86 10.85 -4.39
C ARG A 88 3.89 9.74 -4.65
N ARG A 89 5.17 10.09 -4.74
CA ARG A 89 6.28 9.14 -5.03
C ARG A 89 6.30 7.94 -4.07
N TRP A 90 5.83 8.10 -2.83
CA TRP A 90 5.73 7.03 -1.85
C TRP A 90 4.55 6.07 -2.04
N ARG A 91 3.69 6.28 -3.04
CA ARG A 91 2.57 5.40 -3.45
C ARG A 91 2.75 4.84 -4.86
N LYS A 92 3.90 5.11 -5.50
CA LYS A 92 4.12 4.87 -6.93
C LYS A 92 4.20 3.38 -7.25
N THR A 93 3.46 2.99 -8.29
CA THR A 93 3.56 1.65 -8.89
C THR A 93 4.94 1.41 -9.51
N ARG A 94 5.53 0.24 -9.25
CA ARG A 94 6.72 -0.27 -9.97
C ARG A 94 6.51 -1.73 -10.35
N ASP A 95 7.19 -2.15 -11.41
CA ASP A 95 7.12 -3.55 -11.86
C ASP A 95 7.88 -4.47 -10.91
N ASP A 96 9.07 -4.07 -10.46
CA ASP A 96 9.81 -4.75 -9.40
C ASP A 96 9.01 -4.68 -8.08
N LEU A 97 8.46 -5.83 -7.65
CA LEU A 97 7.58 -5.93 -6.48
C LEU A 97 8.25 -5.51 -5.18
N LYS A 98 9.57 -5.69 -5.05
CA LYS A 98 10.32 -5.24 -3.88
C LYS A 98 10.36 -3.71 -3.78
N LYS A 99 10.22 -3.02 -4.92
CA LYS A 99 10.20 -1.55 -5.00
C LYS A 99 8.80 -0.99 -5.21
N ASP A 100 7.79 -1.83 -5.42
CA ASP A 100 6.41 -1.43 -5.63
C ASP A 100 5.80 -0.90 -4.32
N LYS A 101 5.25 0.31 -4.38
CA LYS A 101 4.58 0.95 -3.23
C LYS A 101 3.07 1.03 -3.40
N THR A 102 2.53 0.33 -4.40
CA THR A 102 1.09 0.30 -4.69
C THR A 102 0.30 -0.31 -3.55
N CYS A 103 0.77 -1.42 -2.99
CA CYS A 103 0.04 -2.24 -2.02
C CYS A 103 0.75 -2.34 -0.66
N PRO A 104 0.93 -1.23 0.07
CA PRO A 104 1.77 -1.24 1.27
C PRO A 104 1.08 -1.81 2.50
N PHE A 105 -0.26 -1.88 2.50
CA PHE A 105 -1.03 -2.29 3.69
C PHE A 105 -1.44 -3.75 3.55
N LYS A 106 -1.02 -4.58 4.50
CA LYS A 106 -1.42 -5.98 4.59
C LYS A 106 -2.78 -6.07 5.29
N ILE A 107 -3.75 -6.69 4.65
CA ILE A 107 -5.04 -7.04 5.25
C ILE A 107 -4.90 -8.34 6.05
N THR A 108 -4.40 -9.39 5.42
CA THR A 108 -4.15 -10.69 6.06
C THR A 108 -3.15 -11.53 5.26
N THR A 109 -2.62 -12.58 5.89
CA THR A 109 -1.90 -13.66 5.21
C THR A 109 -2.36 -14.97 5.79
N THR A 110 -2.91 -15.85 4.95
CA THR A 110 -3.46 -17.14 5.36
C THR A 110 -2.82 -18.27 4.57
N PRO A 111 -2.82 -19.51 5.09
CA PRO A 111 -2.52 -20.69 4.28
C PRO A 111 -3.41 -20.73 3.03
N TYR A 112 -2.85 -21.22 1.92
CA TYR A 112 -3.60 -21.38 0.69
C TYR A 112 -4.57 -22.57 0.79
N ALA A 113 -5.79 -22.37 0.31
CA ALA A 113 -6.77 -23.42 0.09
C ALA A 113 -7.38 -23.22 -1.31
N SER A 114 -7.49 -24.31 -2.07
CA SER A 114 -8.01 -24.27 -3.44
C SER A 114 -9.45 -23.77 -3.53
N VAL A 115 -10.28 -24.12 -2.54
CA VAL A 115 -11.67 -23.66 -2.39
C VAL A 115 -11.79 -22.16 -2.12
N GLY A 116 -10.67 -21.48 -1.81
CA GLY A 116 -10.64 -20.07 -1.47
C GLY A 116 -10.82 -19.78 0.01
N GLY A 117 -11.05 -18.50 0.32
CA GLY A 117 -11.24 -18.01 1.68
C GLY A 117 -11.93 -16.65 1.72
N SER A 118 -12.28 -16.24 2.93
CA SER A 118 -12.86 -14.92 3.20
C SER A 118 -12.30 -14.38 4.51
N TYR A 119 -12.17 -13.05 4.60
CA TYR A 119 -11.67 -12.36 5.76
C TYR A 119 -12.37 -11.02 5.96
N ASP A 120 -12.81 -10.77 7.19
CA ASP A 120 -13.40 -9.50 7.60
C ASP A 120 -12.30 -8.60 8.18
N TYR A 121 -11.98 -7.53 7.44
CA TYR A 121 -10.95 -6.57 7.79
C TYR A 121 -11.57 -5.31 8.36
N ALA A 122 -11.31 -5.01 9.63
CA ALA A 122 -11.57 -3.68 10.16
C ALA A 122 -10.56 -2.69 9.56
N VAL A 123 -11.04 -1.63 8.91
CA VAL A 123 -10.16 -0.63 8.30
C VAL A 123 -9.37 0.03 9.41
N GLU A 124 -8.06 -0.17 9.44
CA GLU A 124 -7.22 0.36 10.52
C GLU A 124 -7.19 1.89 10.52
N ARG A 125 -7.06 2.47 11.71
CA ARG A 125 -6.89 3.93 11.89
C ARG A 125 -5.67 4.50 11.16
N SER A 126 -4.67 3.66 10.90
CA SER A 126 -3.43 4.00 10.20
C SER A 126 -3.61 4.16 8.69
N ILE A 127 -4.74 3.71 8.12
CA ILE A 127 -5.00 3.80 6.70
C ILE A 127 -5.28 5.26 6.32
N PRO A 128 -4.45 5.87 5.44
CA PRO A 128 -4.61 7.27 5.09
C PRO A 128 -5.75 7.50 4.10
N THR A 129 -6.17 8.76 3.99
CA THR A 129 -7.18 9.15 2.99
C THR A 129 -6.66 8.90 1.57
N ALA A 130 -7.37 8.07 0.81
CA ALA A 130 -7.12 7.77 -0.59
C ALA A 130 -8.23 6.89 -1.21
N THR A 131 -8.11 6.66 -2.51
CA THR A 131 -8.88 5.68 -3.28
C THR A 131 -8.10 4.37 -3.38
N TYR A 132 -8.78 3.26 -3.15
CA TYR A 132 -8.19 1.95 -3.00
C TYR A 132 -8.88 0.87 -3.84
N PHE A 133 -8.16 -0.23 -4.03
CA PHE A 133 -8.65 -1.54 -4.47
C PHE A 133 -7.95 -2.63 -3.64
N VAL A 134 -8.41 -3.87 -3.73
CA VAL A 134 -7.80 -5.00 -3.02
C VAL A 134 -7.05 -5.90 -4.01
N ARG A 135 -5.87 -6.37 -3.62
CA ARG A 135 -5.08 -7.35 -4.36
C ARG A 135 -4.70 -8.52 -3.46
N ALA A 136 -4.88 -9.72 -3.97
CA ALA A 136 -4.35 -10.94 -3.38
C ALA A 136 -3.12 -11.40 -4.18
N TYR A 137 -2.11 -11.89 -3.48
CA TYR A 137 -0.96 -12.57 -4.04
C TYR A 137 -0.97 -14.02 -3.55
N ALA A 138 -0.73 -14.96 -4.45
CA ALA A 138 -0.36 -16.32 -4.08
C ALA A 138 1.15 -16.38 -3.87
N LEU A 139 1.57 -16.96 -2.76
CA LEU A 139 2.97 -17.09 -2.37
C LEU A 139 3.34 -18.57 -2.38
N ASP A 140 4.57 -18.87 -2.79
CA ASP A 140 5.14 -20.21 -2.66
C ASP A 140 5.64 -20.49 -1.22
N SER A 141 6.24 -21.66 -1.01
CA SER A 141 6.80 -22.05 0.29
C SER A 141 7.97 -21.17 0.76
N SER A 142 8.56 -20.39 -0.16
CA SER A 142 9.66 -19.46 0.10
C SER A 142 9.16 -18.02 0.31
N ASP A 143 7.84 -17.84 0.45
CA ASP A 143 7.17 -16.53 0.57
C ASP A 143 7.36 -15.60 -0.64
N VAL A 144 7.61 -16.19 -1.82
CA VAL A 144 7.76 -15.46 -3.08
C VAL A 144 6.41 -15.38 -3.80
N GLU A 145 6.04 -14.19 -4.29
CA GLU A 145 4.82 -14.04 -5.08
C GLU A 145 4.94 -14.77 -6.43
N VAL A 146 3.99 -15.66 -6.72
CA VAL A 146 3.96 -16.48 -7.94
C VAL A 146 2.70 -16.28 -8.79
N ALA A 147 1.64 -15.73 -8.21
CA ALA A 147 0.44 -15.30 -8.93
C ALA A 147 -0.28 -14.19 -8.17
N TYR A 148 -1.26 -13.57 -8.82
CA TYR A 148 -2.09 -12.55 -8.18
C TYR A 148 -3.55 -12.61 -8.60
N GLY A 149 -4.36 -11.81 -7.92
CA GLY A 149 -5.70 -11.43 -8.30
C GLY A 149 -6.02 -10.07 -7.70
N GLN A 150 -6.95 -9.33 -8.28
CA GLN A 150 -7.33 -8.01 -7.77
C GLN A 150 -8.78 -7.70 -8.10
N THR A 151 -9.41 -6.84 -7.30
CA THR A 151 -10.82 -6.47 -7.49
C THR A 151 -11.05 -5.55 -8.68
N THR A 152 -9.99 -4.97 -9.24
CA THR A 152 -10.01 -3.97 -10.32
C THR A 152 -9.45 -4.53 -11.63
N ASP A 153 -9.72 -3.82 -12.72
CA ASP A 153 -9.24 -4.15 -14.06
C ASP A 153 -7.74 -3.84 -14.24
N ALA A 154 -7.17 -4.20 -15.40
CA ALA A 154 -5.75 -4.01 -15.69
C ALA A 154 -5.32 -2.53 -15.62
N LYS A 155 -6.21 -1.58 -15.98
CA LYS A 155 -5.94 -0.14 -15.89
C LYS A 155 -6.20 0.42 -14.49
N LYS A 156 -6.75 -0.40 -13.58
CA LYS A 156 -7.07 -0.06 -12.18
C LYS A 156 -8.06 1.11 -12.08
N THR A 157 -9.11 1.12 -12.90
CA THR A 157 -10.11 2.19 -12.98
C THR A 157 -11.49 1.77 -12.48
N THR A 158 -11.73 0.47 -12.30
CA THR A 158 -13.03 -0.10 -11.91
C THR A 158 -13.00 -0.65 -10.48
N ASN A 159 -14.17 -0.81 -9.85
CA ASN A 159 -14.32 -1.40 -8.50
C ASN A 159 -13.41 -0.77 -7.44
N LEU A 160 -13.24 0.55 -7.54
CA LEU A 160 -12.48 1.36 -6.61
C LEU A 160 -13.41 1.87 -5.50
N PHE A 161 -12.88 2.03 -4.30
CA PHE A 161 -13.60 2.63 -3.16
C PHE A 161 -12.70 3.63 -2.45
N HIS A 162 -13.30 4.52 -1.67
CA HIS A 162 -12.61 5.58 -0.96
C HIS A 162 -12.51 5.24 0.51
N ILE A 163 -11.35 5.48 1.10
CA ILE A 163 -11.17 5.45 2.55
C ILE A 163 -10.82 6.87 2.99
N ILE A 164 -11.54 7.35 4.00
CA ILE A 164 -11.22 8.56 4.74
C ILE A 164 -10.43 8.13 5.97
N GLY A 165 -9.15 8.49 5.98
CA GLY A 165 -8.27 8.27 7.12
C GLY A 165 -8.61 9.22 8.26
N ILE A 166 -8.15 8.88 9.47
CA ILE A 166 -8.26 9.79 10.61
C ILE A 166 -7.30 10.97 10.38
N SER A 167 -7.84 12.17 10.27
CA SER A 167 -7.04 13.39 10.23
C SER A 167 -6.65 13.81 11.65
N GLY A 168 -5.40 14.21 11.87
CA GLY A 168 -4.99 14.88 13.11
C GLY A 168 -5.51 16.31 13.26
N ARG A 169 -6.26 16.83 12.27
CA ARG A 169 -6.95 18.13 12.35
C ARG A 169 -8.20 17.96 13.20
N HIS A 170 -8.06 18.27 14.48
CA HIS A 170 -9.19 18.44 15.39
C HIS A 170 -9.86 19.79 15.15
N ALA A 171 -11.18 19.88 15.36
CA ALA A 171 -11.91 21.14 15.27
C ALA A 171 -11.30 22.24 16.15
N SER A 172 -10.73 21.88 17.31
CA SER A 172 -10.00 22.81 18.18
C SER A 172 -8.79 23.45 17.51
N LEU A 173 -8.03 22.69 16.71
CA LEU A 173 -6.88 23.18 15.95
C LEU A 173 -7.31 24.15 14.85
N ASP A 174 -8.40 23.84 14.16
CA ASP A 174 -8.96 24.70 13.12
C ASP A 174 -9.48 26.03 13.70
N ILE A 175 -10.16 25.98 14.86
CA ILE A 175 -10.64 27.17 15.58
C ILE A 175 -9.46 28.01 16.06
N ALA A 176 -8.45 27.39 16.69
CA ALA A 176 -7.27 28.10 17.18
C ALA A 176 -6.52 28.79 16.03
N ALA A 177 -6.36 28.11 14.90
CA ALA A 177 -5.75 28.69 13.70
C ALA A 177 -6.52 29.93 13.22
N ALA A 178 -7.86 29.86 13.15
CA ALA A 178 -8.69 31.00 12.76
C ALA A 178 -8.54 32.19 13.72
N CYS A 179 -8.55 31.95 15.03
CA CYS A 179 -8.38 33.01 16.04
C CYS A 179 -7.01 33.68 15.94
N PHE A 180 -5.92 32.91 15.81
CA PHE A 180 -4.57 33.47 15.70
C PHE A 180 -4.35 34.21 14.38
N SER A 181 -4.93 33.74 13.27
CA SER A 181 -4.91 34.47 11.99
C SER A 181 -5.66 35.79 12.06
N ALA A 182 -6.83 35.84 12.71
CA ALA A 182 -7.57 37.09 12.89
C ALA A 182 -6.79 38.07 13.78
N PHE A 183 -6.24 37.58 14.90
CA PHE A 183 -5.44 38.39 15.81
C PHE A 183 -4.21 38.99 15.13
N SER A 184 -3.49 38.25 14.28
CA SER A 184 -2.29 38.76 13.61
C SER A 184 -2.61 39.92 12.66
N VAL A 185 -3.71 39.82 11.89
CA VAL A 185 -4.16 40.88 10.99
C VAL A 185 -4.59 42.13 11.78
N LEU A 186 -5.33 41.94 12.88
CA LEU A 186 -5.77 43.04 13.74
C LEU A 186 -4.59 43.72 14.44
N ALA A 187 -3.63 42.95 14.95
CA ALA A 187 -2.43 43.50 15.56
C ALA A 187 -1.61 44.29 14.54
N LEU A 188 -1.40 43.74 13.33
CA LEU A 188 -0.66 44.43 12.27
C LEU A 188 -1.33 45.76 11.88
N THR A 189 -2.64 45.74 11.64
CA THR A 189 -3.38 46.96 11.29
C THR A 189 -3.35 47.99 12.42
N PHE A 190 -3.49 47.56 13.68
CA PHE A 190 -3.36 48.43 14.84
C PHE A 190 -1.98 49.09 14.90
N PHE A 191 -0.88 48.33 14.78
CA PHE A 191 0.47 48.87 14.82
C PHE A 191 0.75 49.85 13.67
N LEU A 192 0.31 49.52 12.45
CA LEU A 192 0.47 50.43 11.30
C LEU A 192 -0.28 51.76 11.49
N VAL A 193 -1.49 51.73 12.06
CA VAL A 193 -2.25 52.95 12.38
C VAL A 193 -1.58 53.74 13.50
N ALA A 194 -1.09 53.07 14.54
CA ALA A 194 -0.40 53.72 15.65
C ALA A 194 0.89 54.41 15.18
N GLU A 195 1.70 53.77 14.32
CA GLU A 195 2.89 54.39 13.74
C GLU A 195 2.55 55.59 12.84
N LYS A 196 1.53 55.46 11.98
CA LYS A 196 1.06 56.57 11.12
C LYS A 196 0.61 57.79 11.92
N ARG A 197 0.02 57.58 13.11
CA ARG A 197 -0.39 58.67 14.01
C ARG A 197 0.80 59.33 14.69
N LYS A 198 1.78 58.56 15.14
CA LYS A 198 3.02 59.10 15.73
C LYS A 198 3.88 59.87 14.73
N ALA A 199 3.93 59.44 13.48
CA ALA A 199 4.70 60.13 12.42
C ALA A 199 4.10 61.47 11.96
N LYS A 200 2.87 61.80 12.39
CA LYS A 200 2.19 63.07 12.06
C LYS A 200 2.23 64.10 13.20
N GLN A 201 2.75 63.73 14.37
CA GLN A 201 3.05 64.65 15.47
C GLN A 201 4.51 65.09 15.39
#